data_AF-G5JZQ4-F1
#
_entry.id   AF-G5JZQ4-F1
#
_cell.length_a   1.000
_cell.length_b   1.000
_cell.length_c   1.000
_cell.angle_alpha   90.00
_cell.angle_beta   90.00
_cell.angle_gamma   90.00
#
_symmetry.space_group_name_H-M   'P 1'
#
loop_
_entity.id
_entity.type
_entity.pdbx_description
1 polymer ?
#
loop_
_entity_poly.entity_id
_entity_poly.type
_entity_poly.pdbx_seq_one_letter_code
_entity_poly.pdbx_strand_id
1 'polypeptide(L)'
;MQKLGITAIWLSPVYQSPMDDNSYDISDYQAIAPIFGDMADMDELLLEANKRGIKIIMDLVVNHTSDEHAWFVEARENPNSPERDYYIWRDKPNDLMSIFSGLAWELDEASGQYYLHLFSKKQPDLNWENAQLRQKIYDMMNFWIAKGIGGFRMDVIDLIGKIPDLEITGNGPRLHEYLKEMNQATFGNHDVMTVGETWGGNA
;
A
#
# COMPACT_ATOMS: atom_id res chain seq x y z
N MET A 1 25.11 7.33 -10.05
CA MET A 1 23.89 8.17 -10.09
C MET A 1 24.19 9.65 -10.31
N GLN A 2 24.91 10.34 -9.43
CA GLN A 2 25.16 11.80 -9.59
C GLN A 2 25.76 12.20 -10.95
N LYS A 3 26.77 11.45 -11.45
CA LYS A 3 27.37 11.71 -12.78
C LYS A 3 26.38 11.57 -13.94
N LEU A 4 25.34 10.73 -13.79
CA LEU A 4 24.27 10.58 -14.78
C LEU A 4 23.35 11.81 -14.81
N GLY A 5 23.27 12.58 -13.71
CA GLY A 5 22.48 13.80 -13.62
C GLY A 5 21.04 13.60 -13.12
N ILE A 6 20.69 12.43 -12.58
CA ILE A 6 19.37 12.22 -11.98
C ILE A 6 19.22 13.01 -10.67
N THR A 7 18.01 13.49 -10.41
CA THR A 7 17.65 14.27 -9.20
C THR A 7 16.80 13.48 -8.22
N ALA A 8 16.26 12.33 -8.63
CA ALA A 8 15.48 11.44 -7.80
C ALA A 8 15.74 9.98 -8.15
N ILE A 9 15.61 9.10 -7.16
CA ILE A 9 15.59 7.65 -7.31
C ILE A 9 14.22 7.18 -6.85
N TRP A 10 13.44 6.57 -7.75
CA TRP A 10 12.33 5.72 -7.33
C TRP A 10 12.90 4.39 -6.85
N LEU A 11 12.69 4.12 -5.57
CA LEU A 11 13.08 2.90 -4.92
C LEU A 11 11.84 2.01 -4.83
N SER A 12 11.86 0.88 -5.55
CA SER A 12 10.87 -0.19 -5.37
C SER A 12 10.83 -0.65 -3.91
N PRO A 13 9.76 -1.34 -3.46
CA PRO A 13 9.57 -1.58 -2.04
C PRO A 13 10.79 -2.26 -1.39
N VAL A 14 11.16 -1.77 -0.21
CA VAL A 14 12.23 -2.35 0.64
C VAL A 14 11.72 -2.66 2.05
N TYR A 15 10.41 -2.55 2.24
CA TYR A 15 9.74 -2.81 3.50
C TYR A 15 9.83 -4.28 3.88
N GLN A 16 9.57 -4.59 5.15
CA GLN A 16 9.44 -5.97 5.58
C GLN A 16 8.31 -6.66 4.79
N SER A 17 8.64 -7.82 4.21
CA SER A 17 7.75 -8.57 3.32
C SER A 17 8.14 -10.05 3.30
N PRO A 18 7.18 -10.97 3.14
CA PRO A 18 7.43 -12.38 2.82
C PRO A 18 8.00 -12.63 1.41
N MET A 19 7.97 -11.61 0.54
CA MET A 19 8.51 -11.62 -0.84
C MET A 19 7.70 -12.49 -1.82
N ASP A 20 6.42 -12.73 -1.56
CA ASP A 20 5.53 -13.47 -2.48
C ASP A 20 5.36 -12.75 -3.82
N ASP A 21 5.29 -11.41 -3.78
CA ASP A 21 5.22 -10.53 -4.95
C ASP A 21 6.42 -9.58 -4.98
N ASN A 22 7.62 -10.12 -4.75
CA ASN A 22 8.88 -9.37 -4.76
C ASN A 22 8.82 -8.05 -3.97
N SER A 23 8.29 -8.08 -2.73
CA SER A 23 8.15 -6.97 -1.76
C SER A 23 6.90 -6.07 -1.87
N TYR A 24 6.03 -6.28 -2.85
CA TYR A 24 4.73 -5.59 -2.91
C TYR A 24 3.72 -6.14 -1.89
N ASP A 25 3.94 -7.35 -1.38
CA ASP A 25 3.25 -7.94 -0.23
C ASP A 25 3.89 -7.49 1.10
N ILE A 26 3.57 -6.29 1.57
CA ILE A 26 4.21 -5.66 2.76
C ILE A 26 3.61 -6.19 4.08
N SER A 27 4.45 -6.71 4.98
CA SER A 27 4.05 -7.15 6.33
C SER A 27 4.36 -6.15 7.44
N ASP A 28 5.28 -5.20 7.22
CA ASP A 28 5.45 -4.02 8.08
C ASP A 28 5.97 -2.82 7.27
N TYR A 29 5.14 -1.78 7.15
CA TYR A 29 5.45 -0.56 6.41
C TYR A 29 6.57 0.30 7.03
N GLN A 30 6.90 0.11 8.30
CA GLN A 30 7.87 0.92 9.05
C GLN A 30 9.13 0.14 9.41
N ALA A 31 9.28 -1.09 8.90
CA ALA A 31 10.49 -1.89 9.00
C ALA A 31 11.08 -2.16 7.61
N ILE A 32 12.40 -2.33 7.54
CA ILE A 32 13.12 -2.72 6.32
C ILE A 32 13.28 -4.24 6.30
N ALA A 33 13.09 -4.87 5.14
CA ALA A 33 13.33 -6.30 5.01
C ALA A 33 14.82 -6.61 5.23
N PRO A 34 15.16 -7.64 6.04
CA PRO A 34 16.56 -7.97 6.34
C PRO A 34 17.45 -8.26 5.12
N ILE A 35 16.86 -8.65 3.98
CA ILE A 35 17.59 -8.87 2.73
C ILE A 35 18.15 -7.56 2.12
N PHE A 36 17.57 -6.41 2.48
CA PHE A 36 18.00 -5.09 2.02
C PHE A 36 18.83 -4.32 3.06
N GLY A 37 18.93 -4.84 4.30
CA GLY A 37 19.61 -4.18 5.41
C GLY A 37 18.67 -3.93 6.58
N ASP A 38 18.89 -2.81 7.27
CA ASP A 38 18.03 -2.34 8.36
C ASP A 38 17.62 -0.86 8.20
N MET A 39 16.96 -0.30 9.22
CA MET A 39 16.54 1.10 9.18
C MET A 39 17.72 2.08 9.19
N ALA A 40 18.88 1.70 9.76
CA ALA A 40 20.07 2.54 9.74
C ALA A 40 20.66 2.62 8.33
N ASP A 41 20.65 1.52 7.57
CA ASP A 41 21.03 1.53 6.16
C ASP A 41 20.10 2.44 5.32
N MET A 42 18.79 2.41 5.61
CA MET A 42 17.82 3.30 4.96
C MET A 42 18.07 4.78 5.31
N ASP A 43 18.36 5.08 6.58
CA ASP A 43 18.68 6.43 7.03
C ASP A 43 20.00 6.92 6.40
N GLU A 44 21.01 6.05 6.25
CA GLU A 44 22.27 6.36 5.54
C GLU A 44 22.01 6.63 4.05
N LEU A 45 21.19 5.82 3.39
CA LEU A 45 20.79 6.03 1.99
C LEU A 45 20.16 7.41 1.79
N LEU A 46 19.21 7.78 2.64
CA LEU A 46 18.55 9.10 2.58
C LEU A 46 19.56 10.24 2.77
N LEU A 47 20.45 10.11 3.76
CA LEU A 47 21.48 11.11 4.04
C LEU A 47 22.45 11.27 2.86
N GLU A 48 22.99 10.17 2.35
CA GLU A 48 23.98 10.19 1.27
C GLU A 48 23.37 10.63 -0.07
N ALA A 49 22.13 10.24 -0.36
CA ALA A 49 21.40 10.73 -1.53
C ALA A 49 21.21 12.25 -1.44
N ASN A 50 20.75 12.76 -0.30
CA ASN A 50 20.50 14.19 -0.11
C ASN A 50 21.78 15.03 -0.21
N LYS A 51 22.92 14.54 0.33
CA LYS A 51 24.25 15.19 0.16
C LYS A 51 24.65 15.36 -1.30
N ARG A 52 24.13 14.50 -2.19
CA ARG A 52 24.40 14.51 -3.63
C ARG A 52 23.32 15.21 -4.45
N GLY A 53 22.33 15.83 -3.80
CA GLY A 53 21.20 16.48 -4.46
C GLY A 53 20.21 15.50 -5.08
N ILE A 54 20.15 14.26 -4.56
CA ILE A 54 19.25 13.20 -5.04
C ILE A 54 18.20 12.94 -3.97
N LYS A 55 16.94 12.92 -4.37
CA LYS A 55 15.80 12.59 -3.52
C LYS A 55 15.42 11.11 -3.65
N ILE A 56 15.03 10.46 -2.56
CA ILE A 56 14.51 9.08 -2.60
C ILE A 56 12.99 9.13 -2.64
N ILE A 57 12.39 8.57 -3.67
CA ILE A 57 10.94 8.42 -3.83
C ILE A 57 10.61 6.99 -3.41
N MET A 58 9.85 6.85 -2.33
CA MET A 58 9.44 5.55 -1.81
C MET A 58 8.25 5.00 -2.62
N ASP A 59 8.23 3.70 -2.86
CA ASP A 59 7.02 3.05 -3.35
C ASP A 59 5.97 2.98 -2.24
N LEU A 60 4.72 3.31 -2.55
CA LEU A 60 3.60 3.36 -1.62
C LEU A 60 2.54 2.34 -2.08
N VAL A 61 2.58 1.16 -1.50
CA VAL A 61 1.65 0.06 -1.78
C VAL A 61 0.59 0.02 -0.68
N VAL A 62 -0.54 0.69 -0.91
CA VAL A 62 -1.59 0.87 0.10
C VAL A 62 -2.96 0.40 -0.37
N ASN A 63 -3.02 -0.32 -1.50
CA ASN A 63 -4.22 -1.01 -1.94
C ASN A 63 -4.47 -2.29 -1.13
N HIS A 64 -3.40 -2.97 -0.72
CA HIS A 64 -3.37 -4.24 -0.02
C HIS A 64 -2.15 -4.28 0.93
N THR A 65 -2.12 -5.25 1.85
CA THR A 65 -0.92 -5.63 2.62
C THR A 65 -0.58 -7.09 2.34
N SER A 66 0.52 -7.59 2.90
CA SER A 66 0.71 -9.04 3.08
C SER A 66 -0.37 -9.64 3.99
N ASP A 67 -0.68 -10.93 3.80
CA ASP A 67 -1.44 -11.75 4.75
C ASP A 67 -0.68 -12.02 6.06
N GLU A 68 0.62 -11.71 6.10
CA GLU A 68 1.45 -11.76 7.30
C GLU A 68 1.55 -10.39 8.00
N HIS A 69 0.86 -9.36 7.49
CA HIS A 69 0.77 -8.06 8.16
C HIS A 69 -0.01 -8.20 9.47
N ALA A 70 0.45 -7.54 10.54
CA ALA A 70 -0.17 -7.64 11.87
C ALA A 70 -1.69 -7.35 11.86
N TRP A 71 -2.13 -6.41 11.02
CA TRP A 71 -3.55 -6.14 10.83
C TRP A 71 -4.33 -7.34 10.26
N PHE A 72 -3.80 -8.05 9.27
CA PHE A 72 -4.53 -9.20 8.68
C PHE A 72 -4.54 -10.39 9.63
N VAL A 73 -3.42 -10.62 10.33
CA VAL A 73 -3.33 -11.64 11.37
C VAL A 73 -4.39 -11.37 12.45
N GLU A 74 -4.48 -10.15 12.96
CA GLU A 74 -5.51 -9.76 13.95
C GLU A 74 -6.93 -9.85 13.39
N ALA A 75 -7.14 -9.44 12.14
CA ALA A 75 -8.43 -9.54 11.45
C ALA A 75 -8.90 -11.00 11.30
N ARG A 76 -7.98 -11.96 11.13
CA ARG A 76 -8.29 -13.39 11.01
C ARG A 76 -8.49 -14.05 12.36
N GLU A 77 -7.60 -13.80 13.31
CA GLU A 77 -7.62 -14.44 14.62
C GLU A 77 -8.78 -13.91 15.49
N ASN A 78 -9.10 -12.61 15.38
CA ASN A 78 -10.10 -11.95 16.21
C ASN A 78 -11.13 -11.20 15.35
N PRO A 79 -12.18 -11.85 14.84
CA PRO A 79 -13.17 -11.20 13.96
C PRO A 79 -13.98 -10.04 14.57
N ASN A 80 -13.88 -9.82 15.88
CA ASN A 80 -14.47 -8.67 16.57
C ASN A 80 -13.48 -7.51 16.78
N SER A 81 -12.24 -7.64 16.32
CA SER A 81 -11.23 -6.58 16.40
C SER A 81 -11.58 -5.43 15.44
N PRO A 82 -11.13 -4.20 15.75
CA PRO A 82 -11.20 -3.09 14.78
C PRO A 82 -10.52 -3.41 13.44
N GLU A 83 -9.44 -4.20 13.47
CA GLU A 83 -8.65 -4.63 12.32
C GLU A 83 -9.43 -5.54 11.38
N ARG A 84 -10.49 -6.24 11.84
CA ARG A 84 -11.35 -7.04 10.95
C ARG A 84 -11.85 -6.21 9.77
N ASP A 85 -12.27 -4.98 10.03
CA ASP A 85 -12.82 -4.07 9.03
C ASP A 85 -11.73 -3.29 8.26
N TYR A 86 -10.44 -3.58 8.49
CA TYR A 86 -9.36 -3.08 7.64
C TYR A 86 -9.25 -3.84 6.33
N TYR A 87 -9.92 -4.99 6.22
CA TYR A 87 -9.96 -5.83 5.03
C TYR A 87 -11.40 -6.07 4.60
N ILE A 88 -11.57 -6.53 3.37
CA ILE A 88 -12.88 -6.67 2.76
C ILE A 88 -13.32 -8.14 2.87
N TRP A 89 -14.29 -8.41 3.74
CA TRP A 89 -14.83 -9.76 4.01
C TRP A 89 -16.26 -9.93 3.51
N ARG A 90 -16.61 -11.10 2.95
CA ARG A 90 -17.98 -11.43 2.52
C ARG A 90 -18.35 -12.88 2.82
N ASP A 91 -19.62 -13.11 3.16
CA ASP A 91 -20.17 -14.47 3.31
C ASP A 91 -20.32 -15.18 1.95
N LYS A 92 -20.60 -14.40 0.89
CA LYS A 92 -20.80 -14.90 -0.47
C LYS A 92 -19.96 -14.07 -1.43
N PRO A 93 -19.01 -14.69 -2.16
CA PRO A 93 -18.23 -13.99 -3.17
C PRO A 93 -19.07 -13.77 -4.44
N ASN A 94 -18.65 -12.80 -5.26
CA ASN A 94 -19.11 -12.66 -6.64
C ASN A 94 -18.03 -13.19 -7.61
N ASP A 95 -18.19 -12.92 -8.91
CA ASP A 95 -17.34 -13.46 -9.97
C ASP A 95 -16.10 -12.58 -10.26
N LEU A 96 -15.76 -11.64 -9.37
CA LEU A 96 -14.53 -10.84 -9.49
C LEU A 96 -13.30 -11.74 -9.61
N MET A 97 -12.43 -11.39 -10.56
CA MET A 97 -11.21 -12.13 -10.88
C MET A 97 -9.98 -11.40 -10.35
N SER A 98 -9.02 -12.16 -9.81
CA SER A 98 -7.70 -11.65 -9.48
C SER A 98 -6.93 -11.34 -10.77
N ILE A 99 -6.14 -10.27 -10.73
CA ILE A 99 -5.20 -9.86 -11.78
C ILE A 99 -4.13 -10.94 -11.99
N PHE A 100 -3.76 -11.68 -10.94
CA PHE A 100 -2.74 -12.74 -10.98
C PHE A 100 -3.30 -14.14 -11.30
N SER A 101 -4.59 -14.23 -11.65
CA SER A 101 -5.39 -15.43 -11.97
C SER A 101 -6.27 -15.98 -10.83
N GLY A 102 -7.39 -16.59 -11.22
CA GLY A 102 -8.38 -17.14 -10.29
C GLY A 102 -9.40 -16.12 -9.81
N LEU A 103 -10.30 -16.54 -8.91
CA LEU A 103 -11.23 -15.63 -8.23
C LEU A 103 -10.44 -14.66 -7.36
N ALA A 104 -10.95 -13.44 -7.20
CA ALA A 104 -10.42 -12.43 -6.28
C ALA A 104 -10.89 -12.65 -4.84
N TRP A 105 -11.51 -13.79 -4.54
CA TRP A 105 -12.09 -14.10 -3.24
C TRP A 105 -11.51 -15.40 -2.72
N GLU A 106 -10.79 -15.34 -1.61
CA GLU A 106 -10.21 -16.50 -0.96
C GLU A 106 -10.95 -16.81 0.34
N LEU A 107 -11.34 -18.07 0.54
CA LEU A 107 -12.01 -18.52 1.75
C LEU A 107 -11.00 -18.60 2.91
N ASP A 108 -11.27 -17.88 3.99
CA ASP A 108 -10.64 -18.14 5.28
C ASP A 108 -11.48 -19.17 6.06
N GLU A 109 -11.00 -20.41 6.11
CA GLU A 109 -11.73 -21.51 6.76
C GLU A 109 -12.03 -21.25 8.24
N ALA A 110 -11.19 -20.47 8.92
CA ALA A 110 -11.34 -20.17 10.34
C ALA A 110 -12.55 -19.27 10.63
N SER A 111 -12.74 -18.21 9.83
CA SER A 111 -13.90 -17.31 9.96
C SER A 111 -15.10 -17.73 9.12
N GLY A 112 -14.93 -18.63 8.14
CA GLY A 112 -15.98 -19.06 7.22
C GLY A 112 -16.40 -17.99 6.21
N GLN A 113 -15.59 -16.94 6.05
CA GLN A 113 -15.82 -15.83 5.13
C GLN A 113 -14.72 -15.75 4.07
N TYR A 114 -15.05 -15.10 2.96
CA TYR A 114 -14.11 -14.81 1.88
C TYR A 114 -13.50 -13.43 2.07
N TYR A 115 -12.18 -13.30 1.90
CA TYR A 115 -11.54 -11.99 1.81
C TYR A 115 -11.20 -11.65 0.36
N LEU A 116 -11.28 -10.36 0.03
CA LEU A 116 -10.89 -9.86 -1.29
C LEU A 116 -9.36 -9.85 -1.43
N HIS A 117 -8.87 -10.30 -2.58
CA HIS A 117 -7.50 -10.11 -3.04
C HIS A 117 -7.51 -9.88 -4.57
N LEU A 118 -7.20 -8.65 -5.01
CA LEU A 118 -7.11 -8.34 -6.45
C LEU A 118 -5.80 -8.86 -7.07
N PHE A 119 -4.82 -9.25 -6.24
CA PHE A 119 -3.52 -9.78 -6.65
C PHE A 119 -3.33 -11.20 -6.08
N SER A 120 -2.17 -11.51 -5.51
CA SER A 120 -1.92 -12.79 -4.85
C SER A 120 -2.90 -13.00 -3.70
N LYS A 121 -3.19 -14.27 -3.37
CA LYS A 121 -3.93 -14.62 -2.15
C LYS A 121 -3.23 -14.11 -0.89
N LYS A 122 -1.90 -13.95 -0.94
CA LYS A 122 -1.09 -13.36 0.13
C LYS A 122 -1.12 -11.83 0.14
N GLN A 123 -1.94 -11.20 -0.70
CA GLN A 123 -2.13 -9.75 -0.78
C GLN A 123 -3.60 -9.37 -0.53
N PRO A 124 -4.13 -9.57 0.69
CA PRO A 124 -5.50 -9.17 1.04
C PRO A 124 -5.71 -7.65 0.89
N ASP A 125 -6.78 -7.29 0.21
CA ASP A 125 -7.10 -5.90 -0.11
C ASP A 125 -7.59 -5.12 1.12
N LEU A 126 -7.04 -3.92 1.28
CA LEU A 126 -7.42 -2.99 2.33
C LEU A 126 -8.77 -2.33 2.03
N ASN A 127 -9.58 -2.17 3.08
CA ASN A 127 -10.88 -1.52 3.04
C ASN A 127 -10.76 0.01 3.19
N TRP A 128 -10.65 0.70 2.05
CA TRP A 128 -10.55 2.15 2.02
C TRP A 128 -11.81 2.90 2.47
N GLU A 129 -12.96 2.24 2.62
CA GLU A 129 -14.14 2.87 3.21
C GLU A 129 -13.93 3.15 4.72
N ASN A 130 -13.09 2.35 5.39
CA ASN A 130 -12.78 2.49 6.80
C ASN A 130 -11.85 3.69 7.07
N ALA A 131 -12.38 4.73 7.70
CA ALA A 131 -11.62 5.94 8.00
C ALA A 131 -10.49 5.74 9.03
N GLN A 132 -10.59 4.75 9.93
CA GLN A 132 -9.52 4.43 10.88
C GLN A 132 -8.32 3.82 10.15
N LEU A 133 -8.57 2.95 9.18
CA LEU A 133 -7.53 2.41 8.31
C LEU A 133 -6.85 3.51 7.51
N ARG A 134 -7.63 4.38 6.84
CA ARG A 134 -7.08 5.51 6.09
C ARG A 134 -6.19 6.39 6.95
N GLN A 135 -6.61 6.69 8.19
CA GLN A 135 -5.78 7.44 9.13
C GLN A 135 -4.46 6.72 9.46
N LYS A 136 -4.47 5.41 9.71
CA LYS A 136 -3.23 4.64 9.94
C LYS A 136 -2.28 4.67 8.74
N ILE A 137 -2.83 4.61 7.52
CA ILE A 137 -2.04 4.78 6.29
C ILE A 137 -1.42 6.19 6.25
N TYR A 138 -2.16 7.23 6.59
CA TYR A 138 -1.64 8.60 6.62
C TYR A 138 -0.56 8.79 7.68
N ASP A 139 -0.72 8.19 8.86
CA ASP A 139 0.29 8.21 9.92
C ASP A 139 1.58 7.53 9.45
N MET A 140 1.47 6.40 8.75
CA MET A 140 2.62 5.70 8.14
C MET A 140 3.30 6.53 7.05
N MET A 141 2.53 7.19 6.17
CA MET A 141 3.09 8.08 5.16
C MET A 141 3.83 9.25 5.82
N ASN A 142 3.28 9.84 6.88
CA ASN A 142 3.88 10.92 7.62
C ASN A 142 5.16 10.50 8.34
N PHE A 143 5.26 9.25 8.80
CA PHE A 143 6.52 8.68 9.32
C PHE A 143 7.63 8.75 8.26
N TRP A 144 7.36 8.32 7.02
CA TRP A 144 8.35 8.37 5.94
C TRP A 144 8.64 9.80 5.46
N ILE A 145 7.63 10.67 5.39
CA ILE A 145 7.82 12.11 5.10
C ILE A 145 8.75 12.73 6.15
N ALA A 146 8.54 12.44 7.44
CA ALA A 146 9.37 12.96 8.52
C ALA A 146 10.84 12.50 8.46
N LYS A 147 11.12 11.33 7.85
CA LYS A 147 12.49 10.86 7.56
C LYS A 147 13.17 11.63 6.43
N GLY A 148 12.44 12.45 5.67
CA GLY A 148 13.00 13.31 4.63
C GLY A 148 13.06 12.67 3.24
N ILE A 149 12.15 11.74 2.93
CA ILE A 149 11.97 11.24 1.56
C ILE A 149 11.63 12.39 0.59
N GLY A 150 11.85 12.15 -0.69
CA GLY A 150 11.46 13.05 -1.79
C GLY A 150 10.01 12.98 -2.21
N GLY A 151 9.26 11.99 -1.72
CA GLY A 151 7.86 11.75 -2.06
C GLY A 151 7.57 10.28 -2.33
N PHE A 152 6.47 10.03 -3.04
CA PHE A 152 5.92 8.67 -3.22
C PHE A 152 5.64 8.35 -4.69
N ARG A 153 5.93 7.11 -5.10
CA ARG A 153 5.28 6.46 -6.23
C ARG A 153 4.15 5.63 -5.65
N MET A 154 2.91 5.88 -6.05
CA MET A 154 1.72 5.23 -5.48
C MET A 154 1.29 4.07 -6.37
N ASP A 155 1.51 2.86 -5.89
CA ASP A 155 1.19 1.62 -6.60
C ASP A 155 -0.32 1.43 -6.72
N VAL A 156 -0.77 1.11 -7.95
CA VAL A 156 -2.18 0.82 -8.31
C VAL A 156 -3.20 1.70 -7.58
N ILE A 157 -2.89 2.99 -7.48
CA ILE A 157 -3.62 3.90 -6.60
C ILE A 157 -5.04 4.18 -7.10
N ASP A 158 -5.32 3.90 -8.37
CA ASP A 158 -6.66 3.96 -8.95
C ASP A 158 -7.63 2.89 -8.40
N LEU A 159 -7.13 1.89 -7.67
CA LEU A 159 -7.92 0.82 -7.06
C LEU A 159 -8.47 1.15 -5.67
N ILE A 160 -7.99 2.21 -5.00
CA ILE A 160 -8.44 2.53 -3.63
C ILE A 160 -9.91 2.99 -3.58
N GLY A 161 -10.50 3.34 -4.72
CA GLY A 161 -11.92 3.70 -4.85
C GLY A 161 -12.86 2.50 -5.05
N LYS A 162 -12.36 1.26 -5.07
CA LYS A 162 -13.11 0.04 -5.37
C LYS A 162 -14.41 -0.10 -4.58
N ILE A 163 -15.42 -0.67 -5.24
CA ILE A 163 -16.68 -1.14 -4.65
C ILE A 163 -16.89 -2.58 -5.12
N PRO A 164 -16.28 -3.57 -4.42
CA PRO A 164 -16.23 -4.95 -4.90
C PRO A 164 -17.61 -5.59 -5.07
N ASP A 165 -18.58 -5.20 -4.25
CA ASP A 165 -19.97 -5.70 -4.35
C ASP A 165 -20.66 -5.31 -5.67
N LEU A 166 -20.17 -4.25 -6.32
CA LEU A 166 -20.62 -3.79 -7.64
C LEU A 166 -19.63 -4.16 -8.75
N GLU A 167 -18.64 -4.99 -8.46
CA GLU A 167 -17.55 -5.37 -9.35
C GLU A 167 -16.73 -4.18 -9.88
N ILE A 168 -16.72 -3.07 -9.13
CA ILE A 168 -15.93 -1.88 -9.44
C ILE A 168 -14.56 -2.03 -8.77
N THR A 169 -13.49 -2.18 -9.56
CA THR A 169 -12.11 -2.29 -9.05
C THR A 169 -11.36 -0.98 -9.16
N GLY A 170 -11.14 -0.46 -10.37
CA GLY A 170 -10.47 0.82 -10.63
C GLY A 170 -11.44 1.99 -10.84
N ASN A 171 -10.95 3.21 -10.65
CA ASN A 171 -11.68 4.46 -10.92
C ASN A 171 -13.03 4.57 -10.20
N GLY A 172 -13.14 3.97 -9.01
CA GLY A 172 -14.38 4.03 -8.25
C GLY A 172 -14.73 5.45 -7.77
N PRO A 173 -16.00 5.70 -7.42
CA PRO A 173 -16.54 7.06 -7.29
C PRO A 173 -15.89 7.90 -6.16
N ARG A 174 -15.32 7.24 -5.14
CA ARG A 174 -14.65 7.90 -4.02
C ARG A 174 -13.13 8.00 -4.17
N LEU A 175 -12.55 7.52 -5.27
CA LEU A 175 -11.10 7.56 -5.52
C LEU A 175 -10.51 8.95 -5.27
N HIS A 176 -11.05 9.97 -5.95
CA HIS A 176 -10.53 11.33 -5.83
C HIS A 176 -10.87 12.01 -4.49
N GLU A 177 -11.87 11.51 -3.76
CA GLU A 177 -12.13 11.95 -2.39
C GLU A 177 -10.99 11.48 -1.48
N TYR A 178 -10.66 10.19 -1.53
CA TYR A 178 -9.57 9.60 -0.74
C TYR A 178 -8.20 10.20 -1.09
N LEU A 179 -7.94 10.48 -2.37
CA LEU A 179 -6.69 11.14 -2.78
C LEU A 179 -6.57 12.58 -2.25
N LYS A 180 -7.68 13.34 -2.21
CA LYS A 180 -7.69 14.69 -1.62
C LYS A 180 -7.51 14.63 -0.10
N GLU A 181 -8.18 13.70 0.56
CA GLU A 181 -8.01 13.46 2.01
C GLU A 181 -6.55 13.10 2.33
N MET A 182 -5.98 12.14 1.59
CA MET A 182 -4.58 11.74 1.71
C MET A 182 -3.63 12.92 1.50
N ASN A 183 -3.82 13.73 0.45
CA ASN A 183 -3.02 14.91 0.20
C ASN A 183 -3.06 15.88 1.39
N GLN A 184 -4.24 16.21 1.90
CA GLN A 184 -4.41 17.15 3.01
C GLN A 184 -3.79 16.62 4.31
N ALA A 185 -3.89 15.32 4.56
CA ALA A 185 -3.39 14.67 5.77
C ALA A 185 -1.87 14.38 5.74
N THR A 186 -1.25 14.42 4.56
CA THR A 186 0.16 14.00 4.39
C THR A 186 0.97 15.00 3.56
N PHE A 187 1.24 14.72 2.28
CA PHE A 187 2.21 15.42 1.45
C PHE A 187 1.77 16.81 0.95
N GLY A 188 0.52 17.23 1.14
CA GLY A 188 -0.01 18.48 0.58
C GLY A 188 0.67 19.76 1.09
N ASN A 189 1.30 19.69 2.27
CA ASN A 189 2.07 20.80 2.84
C ASN A 189 3.60 20.63 2.68
N HIS A 190 4.04 19.66 1.89
CA HIS A 190 5.45 19.34 1.69
C HIS A 190 5.85 19.51 0.23
N ASP A 191 7.09 19.96 0.00
CA ASP A 191 7.68 20.02 -1.34
C ASP A 191 8.22 18.64 -1.74
N VAL A 192 7.30 17.73 -2.05
CA VAL A 192 7.58 16.33 -2.43
C VAL A 192 6.88 15.99 -3.74
N MET A 193 7.44 15.02 -4.47
CA MET A 193 6.87 14.53 -5.73
C MET A 193 5.98 13.31 -5.47
N THR A 194 4.74 13.35 -5.96
CA THR A 194 3.87 12.17 -5.98
C THR A 194 3.55 11.76 -7.40
N VAL A 195 3.73 10.48 -7.73
CA VAL A 195 3.34 9.90 -9.02
C VAL A 195 2.45 8.69 -8.76
N GLY A 196 1.22 8.70 -9.29
CA GLY A 196 0.31 7.56 -9.18
C GLY A 196 0.45 6.64 -10.39
N GLU A 197 0.55 5.34 -10.15
CA GLU A 197 0.27 4.35 -11.17
C GLU A 197 -1.25 4.23 -11.34
N THR A 198 -1.74 4.51 -12.56
CA THR A 198 -3.16 4.45 -12.87
C THR A 198 -3.37 3.69 -14.17
N TRP A 199 -3.80 2.43 -14.08
CA TRP A 199 -4.03 1.58 -15.26
C TRP A 199 -5.28 2.05 -16.03
N GLY A 200 -6.28 2.54 -15.31
CA GLY A 200 -7.50 3.12 -15.89
C GLY A 200 -7.44 4.62 -16.17
N GLY A 201 -6.26 5.24 -16.09
CA GLY A 201 -6.11 6.69 -16.27
C GLY A 201 -6.36 7.12 -17.72
N ASN A 202 -7.37 7.95 -17.95
CA ASN A 202 -7.43 8.76 -19.17
C ASN A 202 -6.65 10.05 -18.91
N ALA A 203 -5.63 10.30 -19.75
CA ALA A 203 -4.83 11.52 -19.75
C ALA A 203 -5.63 12.75 -20.23
#